data_AF-A0A2E0VJ82-F1
#
_entry.id   AF-A0A2E0VJ82-F1
#
_cell.length_a   1.000
_cell.length_b   1.000
_cell.length_c   1.000
_cell.angle_alpha   90.00
_cell.angle_beta   90.00
_cell.angle_gamma   90.00
#
_symmetry.space_group_name_H-M   'P 1'
#
loop_
_entity.id
_entity.type
_entity.pdbx_description
1 polymer ?
#
loop_
_entity_poly.entity_id
_entity_poly.type
_entity_poly.pdbx_seq_one_letter_code
_entity_poly.pdbx_strand_id
1 'polypeptide(L)'
;MKRAIFFEVKRCYRIYMWPIFREMERRGYKCYFAGPKTRRSKWYCDYGFVWNGHDHRVSKFNRYLKESGIPHSFIESGYFSQLNHSFVSRAGSIGRFLFLDEKIEDPTGEDMDLVQRKSSSYVPGYTYKYLGHIAGMLQLQKDTSIKTQSDFKDSQEFVDRVESDHPNDNVIFRPHPYERNVRLRTSSPLSRSRTMWDHVLPARKVVGINSTSLYESVLAGKEVVAYGDCALSRNPDNHIGVVAEIIKREIHVDADRCGDQLERSLGDEAPR
;
A
#
# COMPACT_ATOMS: atom_id res chain seq x y z
N MET A 1 19.63 -28.03 -0.38
CA MET A 1 18.61 -27.39 -1.22
C MET A 1 17.88 -26.37 -0.36
N LYS A 2 17.93 -25.08 -0.75
CA LYS A 2 17.27 -23.99 -0.02
C LYS A 2 15.74 -24.12 -0.11
N ARG A 3 15.02 -23.56 0.86
CA ARG A 3 13.55 -23.65 0.98
C ARG A 3 12.96 -22.28 1.26
N ALA A 4 11.89 -21.95 0.56
CA ALA A 4 11.11 -20.74 0.83
C ALA A 4 9.68 -21.12 1.22
N ILE A 5 9.14 -20.46 2.25
CA ILE A 5 7.75 -20.62 2.66
C ILE A 5 6.97 -19.35 2.35
N PHE A 6 5.86 -19.49 1.65
CA PHE A 6 4.86 -18.45 1.40
C PHE A 6 3.68 -18.66 2.34
N PHE A 7 3.58 -17.83 3.37
CA PHE A 7 2.57 -17.94 4.41
C PHE A 7 1.36 -17.05 4.10
N GLU A 8 0.23 -17.68 3.80
CA GLU A 8 -1.02 -17.02 3.45
C GLU A 8 -2.11 -17.25 4.49
N VAL A 9 -2.99 -16.27 4.68
CA VAL A 9 -4.17 -16.42 5.56
C VAL A 9 -5.43 -16.85 4.82
N LYS A 10 -5.46 -16.70 3.49
CA LYS A 10 -6.53 -17.16 2.60
C LYS A 10 -5.94 -17.59 1.28
N ARG A 11 -6.43 -18.71 0.73
CA ARG A 11 -5.96 -19.29 -0.54
C ARG A 11 -6.12 -18.36 -1.74
N CYS A 12 -7.09 -17.44 -1.71
CA CYS A 12 -7.27 -16.46 -2.79
C CYS A 12 -6.09 -15.48 -2.90
N TYR A 13 -5.23 -15.36 -1.88
CA TYR A 13 -4.08 -14.46 -1.92
C TYR A 13 -2.86 -15.03 -2.66
N ARG A 14 -2.86 -16.32 -3.03
CA ARG A 14 -1.77 -16.92 -3.82
C ARG A 14 -1.51 -16.20 -5.13
N ILE A 15 -2.54 -15.62 -5.75
CA ILE A 15 -2.40 -14.89 -7.02
C ILE A 15 -1.34 -13.79 -6.94
N TYR A 16 -1.26 -13.09 -5.81
CA TYR A 16 -0.27 -12.04 -5.55
C TYR A 16 1.13 -12.57 -5.24
N MET A 17 1.22 -13.81 -4.78
CA MET A 17 2.49 -14.45 -4.39
C MET A 17 3.10 -15.29 -5.52
N TRP A 18 2.30 -15.67 -6.54
CA TRP A 18 2.72 -16.61 -7.58
C TRP A 18 3.93 -16.15 -8.41
N PRO A 19 4.02 -14.89 -8.87
CA PRO A 19 5.21 -14.41 -9.57
C PRO A 19 6.48 -14.61 -8.74
N ILE A 20 6.43 -14.25 -7.46
CA ILE A 20 7.55 -14.35 -6.53
C ILE A 20 7.87 -15.83 -6.24
N PHE A 21 6.84 -16.67 -6.07
CA PHE A 21 7.02 -18.12 -5.90
C PHE A 21 7.80 -18.74 -7.06
N ARG A 22 7.38 -18.45 -8.30
CA ARG A 22 8.06 -18.95 -9.51
C ARG A 22 9.48 -18.42 -9.62
N GLU A 23 9.67 -17.14 -9.31
CA GLU A 23 11.00 -16.52 -9.30
C GLU A 23 11.94 -17.21 -8.30
N MET A 24 11.46 -17.51 -7.09
CA MET A 24 12.24 -18.26 -6.09
C MET A 24 12.57 -19.69 -6.55
N GLU A 25 11.65 -20.38 -7.22
CA GLU A 25 11.95 -21.70 -7.80
C GLU A 25 13.03 -21.62 -8.88
N ARG A 26 13.03 -20.58 -9.72
CA ARG A 26 14.10 -20.35 -10.71
C ARG A 26 15.44 -20.09 -10.06
N ARG A 27 15.45 -19.46 -8.90
CA ARG A 27 16.65 -19.27 -8.05
C ARG A 27 17.04 -20.54 -7.27
N GLY A 28 16.42 -21.68 -7.57
CA GLY A 28 16.77 -22.99 -7.00
C GLY A 28 16.19 -23.27 -5.61
N TYR A 29 15.24 -22.45 -5.13
CA TYR A 29 14.53 -22.72 -3.89
C TYR A 29 13.44 -23.76 -4.10
N LYS A 30 13.28 -24.64 -3.12
CA LYS A 30 12.09 -25.48 -3.01
C LYS A 30 10.99 -24.70 -2.28
N CYS A 31 9.97 -24.28 -3.00
CA CYS A 31 8.95 -23.36 -2.50
C CYS A 31 7.70 -24.11 -2.02
N TYR A 32 7.06 -23.60 -0.96
CA TYR A 32 5.80 -24.16 -0.44
C TYR A 32 4.87 -23.09 0.08
N PHE A 33 3.57 -23.31 -0.09
CA PHE A 33 2.56 -22.54 0.62
C PHE A 33 2.27 -23.14 2.00
N ALA A 34 2.23 -22.27 3.01
CA ALA A 34 1.79 -22.59 4.36
C ALA A 34 0.68 -21.64 4.80
N GLY A 35 -0.03 -22.00 5.86
CA GLY A 35 -1.02 -21.11 6.47
C GLY A 35 -1.24 -21.41 7.94
N PRO A 36 -2.24 -20.79 8.58
CA PRO A 36 -2.46 -20.87 10.03
C PRO A 36 -2.66 -22.29 10.58
N LYS A 37 -3.10 -23.22 9.73
CA LYS A 37 -3.33 -24.63 10.10
C LYS A 37 -2.11 -25.53 9.85
N THR A 38 -1.04 -25.01 9.24
CA THR A 38 0.19 -25.78 9.00
C THR A 38 0.89 -26.05 10.32
N ARG A 39 1.21 -27.32 10.60
CA ARG A 39 1.95 -27.72 11.81
C ARG A 39 3.34 -27.06 11.82
N ARG A 40 3.78 -26.56 12.98
CA ARG A 40 5.10 -25.90 13.16
C ARG A 40 6.28 -26.76 12.70
N SER A 41 6.21 -28.09 12.82
CA SER A 41 7.23 -29.00 12.30
C SER A 41 7.45 -28.93 10.79
N LYS A 42 6.54 -28.28 10.05
CA LYS A 42 6.64 -28.03 8.61
C LYS A 42 7.12 -26.62 8.26
N TRP A 43 7.51 -25.80 9.23
CA TRP A 43 7.94 -24.41 9.01
C TRP A 43 9.44 -24.24 8.71
N TYR A 44 10.19 -25.34 8.60
CA TYR A 44 11.61 -25.28 8.25
C TYR A 44 11.81 -24.66 6.86
N CYS A 45 12.43 -23.48 6.82
CA CYS A 45 12.74 -22.72 5.61
C CYS A 45 14.01 -21.89 5.80
N ASP A 46 14.61 -21.48 4.69
CA ASP A 46 15.75 -20.56 4.63
C ASP A 46 15.28 -19.10 4.37
N TYR A 47 14.05 -18.93 3.89
CA TYR A 47 13.41 -17.61 3.72
C TYR A 47 11.88 -17.69 3.89
N GLY A 48 11.29 -16.67 4.53
CA GLY A 48 9.85 -16.55 4.71
C GLY A 48 9.23 -15.39 3.93
N PHE A 49 8.14 -15.63 3.21
CA PHE A 49 7.28 -14.60 2.66
C PHE A 49 5.93 -14.62 3.39
N VAL A 50 5.48 -13.50 3.92
CA VAL A 50 4.29 -13.43 4.78
C VAL A 50 3.26 -12.46 4.22
N TRP A 51 2.03 -12.91 4.01
CA TRP A 51 0.95 -12.01 3.60
C TRP A 51 0.58 -11.00 4.70
N ASN A 52 0.56 -9.70 4.37
CA ASN A 52 0.20 -8.53 5.18
C ASN A 52 1.06 -8.27 6.44
N GLY A 53 1.51 -9.31 7.16
CA GLY A 53 2.36 -9.19 8.34
C GLY A 53 1.66 -8.75 9.63
N HIS A 54 0.51 -8.06 9.55
CA HIS A 54 -0.19 -7.51 10.72
C HIS A 54 -1.40 -8.33 11.19
N ASP A 55 -1.75 -9.40 10.48
CA ASP A 55 -2.84 -10.29 10.88
C ASP A 55 -2.44 -11.17 12.09
N HIS A 56 -3.27 -11.23 13.12
CA HIS A 56 -3.03 -12.09 14.29
C HIS A 56 -2.79 -13.56 13.92
N ARG A 57 -3.33 -14.04 12.79
CA ARG A 57 -3.16 -15.41 12.29
C ARG A 57 -1.75 -15.69 11.77
N VAL A 58 -0.98 -14.67 11.38
CA VAL A 58 0.43 -14.82 10.95
C VAL A 58 1.41 -14.64 12.11
N SER A 59 0.95 -14.11 13.26
CA SER A 59 1.81 -13.77 14.41
C SER A 59 2.74 -14.89 14.88
N LYS A 60 2.24 -16.15 14.92
CA LYS A 60 3.04 -17.31 15.33
C LYS A 60 4.16 -17.63 14.34
N PHE A 61 3.90 -17.47 13.05
CA PHE A 61 4.91 -17.71 12.01
C PHE A 61 5.93 -16.56 11.95
N ASN A 62 5.50 -15.30 12.05
CA ASN A 62 6.39 -14.15 12.18
C ASN A 62 7.32 -14.29 13.39
N ARG A 63 6.77 -14.69 14.54
CA ARG A 63 7.57 -14.94 15.74
C ARG A 63 8.59 -16.05 15.50
N TYR A 64 8.17 -17.16 14.90
CA TYR A 64 9.07 -18.25 14.56
C TYR A 64 10.24 -17.80 13.66
N LEU A 65 9.96 -17.04 12.60
CA LEU A 65 10.99 -16.52 11.69
C LEU A 65 11.99 -15.64 12.44
N LYS A 66 11.49 -14.70 13.27
CA LYS A 66 12.31 -13.79 14.08
C LYS A 66 13.17 -14.53 15.12
N GLU A 67 12.56 -15.39 15.93
CA GLU A 67 13.25 -16.19 16.96
C GLU A 67 14.32 -17.11 16.35
N SER A 68 14.13 -17.55 15.11
CA SER A 68 15.05 -18.44 14.41
C SER A 68 16.11 -17.71 13.58
N GLY A 69 16.10 -16.36 13.56
CA GLY A 69 17.00 -15.58 12.70
C GLY A 69 16.79 -15.81 11.20
N ILE A 70 15.61 -16.27 10.78
CA ILE A 70 15.32 -16.56 9.37
C ILE A 70 14.90 -15.25 8.68
N PRO A 71 15.56 -14.86 7.59
CA PRO A 71 15.19 -13.68 6.83
C PRO A 71 13.78 -13.82 6.26
N HIS A 72 13.03 -12.74 6.26
CA HIS A 72 11.65 -12.75 5.78
C HIS A 72 11.20 -11.40 5.27
N SER A 73 10.18 -11.45 4.41
CA SER A 73 9.55 -10.27 3.83
C SER A 73 8.03 -10.39 3.84
N PHE A 74 7.39 -9.24 3.70
CA PHE A 74 5.95 -9.10 3.69
C PHE A 74 5.46 -8.88 2.26
N ILE A 75 4.37 -9.55 1.90
CA ILE A 75 3.72 -9.41 0.60
C ILE A 75 2.32 -8.82 0.84
N GLU A 76 1.93 -7.87 0.01
CA GLU A 76 0.58 -7.30 -0.01
C GLU A 76 0.12 -7.09 -1.46
N SER A 77 -1.15 -6.76 -1.65
CA SER A 77 -1.63 -6.17 -2.91
C SER A 77 -0.84 -4.91 -3.25
N GLY A 78 -0.62 -4.67 -4.55
CA GLY A 78 0.07 -3.49 -5.06
C GLY A 78 -0.76 -2.21 -4.92
N TYR A 79 -0.22 -1.08 -5.36
CA TYR A 79 -0.87 0.24 -5.20
C TYR A 79 -1.63 0.65 -6.48
N PHE A 80 -1.18 0.23 -7.66
CA PHE A 80 -1.63 0.75 -8.96
C PHE A 80 -1.81 -0.36 -10.04
N SER A 81 -2.85 -1.19 -10.07
CA SER A 81 -3.98 -1.35 -9.16
C SER A 81 -3.75 -2.51 -8.19
N GLN A 82 -4.45 -2.47 -7.04
CA GLN A 82 -4.45 -3.53 -6.03
C GLN A 82 -4.84 -4.92 -6.56
N LEU A 83 -5.60 -5.00 -7.66
CA LEU A 83 -6.05 -6.28 -8.22
C LEU A 83 -4.99 -6.95 -9.09
N ASN A 84 -4.10 -6.16 -9.70
CA ASN A 84 -3.22 -6.63 -10.76
C ASN A 84 -1.74 -6.66 -10.35
N HIS A 85 -1.40 -6.08 -9.20
CA HIS A 85 -0.03 -6.04 -8.72
C HIS A 85 0.06 -6.56 -7.30
N SER A 86 1.26 -6.97 -6.93
CA SER A 86 1.69 -7.20 -5.55
C SER A 86 2.91 -6.34 -5.24
N PHE A 87 3.17 -6.19 -3.95
CA PHE A 87 4.31 -5.44 -3.42
C PHE A 87 5.03 -6.28 -2.37
N VAL A 88 6.35 -6.15 -2.31
CA VAL A 88 7.19 -6.84 -1.33
C VAL A 88 7.98 -5.80 -0.52
N SER A 89 8.02 -5.97 0.80
CA SER A 89 8.85 -5.14 1.69
C SER A 89 9.43 -5.96 2.82
N ARG A 90 10.66 -5.62 3.24
CA ARG A 90 11.34 -6.27 4.37
C ARG A 90 10.78 -5.82 5.72
N ALA A 91 10.47 -4.53 5.86
CA ALA A 91 10.10 -3.97 7.15
C ALA A 91 8.61 -4.08 7.46
N GLY A 92 7.76 -4.12 6.42
CA GLY A 92 6.32 -4.30 6.53
C GLY A 92 5.61 -3.77 5.29
N SER A 93 4.39 -4.23 5.03
CA SER A 93 3.70 -3.95 3.77
C SER A 93 2.67 -2.83 3.85
N ILE A 94 2.55 -2.13 4.99
CA ILE A 94 1.55 -1.06 5.20
C ILE A 94 2.11 0.12 6.00
N GLY A 95 1.52 1.31 5.79
CA GLY A 95 1.78 2.51 6.59
C GLY A 95 3.27 2.90 6.62
N ARG A 96 3.77 3.20 7.81
CA ARG A 96 5.17 3.63 8.02
C ARG A 96 6.21 2.58 7.69
N PHE A 97 5.81 1.31 7.61
CA PHE A 97 6.71 0.19 7.44
C PHE A 97 7.08 -0.07 5.97
N LEU A 98 6.38 0.54 5.02
CA LEU A 98 6.58 0.29 3.59
C LEU A 98 8.05 0.47 3.15
N PHE A 99 8.67 1.55 3.62
CA PHE A 99 10.07 1.93 3.36
C PHE A 99 10.80 2.29 4.66
N LEU A 100 10.47 1.59 5.76
CA LEU A 100 11.11 1.88 7.04
C LEU A 100 12.62 1.65 6.91
N ASP A 101 13.40 2.64 7.34
CA ASP A 101 14.86 2.68 7.29
C ASP A 101 15.45 2.70 5.86
N GLU A 102 14.62 2.94 4.85
CA GLU A 102 15.05 3.17 3.48
C GLU A 102 15.01 4.66 3.14
N LYS A 103 16.08 5.17 2.51
CA LYS A 103 16.09 6.53 1.99
C LYS A 103 15.40 6.56 0.63
N ILE A 104 14.40 7.44 0.50
CA ILE A 104 13.78 7.74 -0.80
C ILE A 104 14.56 8.89 -1.42
N GLU A 105 15.23 8.61 -2.54
CA GLU A 105 15.97 9.61 -3.28
C GLU A 105 15.03 10.61 -3.97
N ASP A 106 15.55 11.79 -4.28
CA ASP A 106 14.81 12.77 -5.06
C ASP A 106 14.52 12.23 -6.48
N PRO A 107 13.34 12.54 -7.04
CA PRO A 107 12.93 11.96 -8.31
C PRO A 107 13.78 12.50 -9.45
N THR A 108 14.27 11.59 -10.28
CA THR A 108 14.98 11.91 -11.52
C THR A 108 13.99 12.25 -12.64
N GLY A 109 14.49 12.76 -13.78
CA GLY A 109 13.66 12.91 -14.97
C GLY A 109 13.00 11.59 -15.43
N GLU A 110 13.72 10.47 -15.30
CA GLU A 110 13.18 9.14 -15.60
C GLU A 110 12.04 8.73 -14.66
N ASP A 111 12.11 9.15 -13.40
CA ASP A 111 11.05 8.93 -12.41
C ASP A 111 9.80 9.72 -12.75
N MET A 112 9.97 10.99 -13.14
CA MET A 112 8.86 11.83 -13.59
C MET A 112 8.17 11.20 -14.79
N ASP A 113 8.94 10.72 -15.77
CA ASP A 113 8.41 10.05 -16.96
C ASP A 113 7.72 8.72 -16.62
N LEU A 114 8.27 7.95 -15.68
CA LEU A 114 7.67 6.70 -15.20
C LEU A 114 6.31 6.95 -14.54
N VAL A 115 6.25 7.93 -13.62
CA VAL A 115 5.02 8.33 -12.94
C VAL A 115 4.00 8.86 -13.95
N GLN A 116 4.42 9.68 -14.91
CA GLN A 116 3.53 10.20 -15.95
C GLN A 116 2.96 9.07 -16.83
N ARG A 117 3.79 8.13 -17.30
CA ARG A 117 3.32 6.97 -18.07
C ARG A 117 2.34 6.12 -17.27
N LYS A 118 2.66 5.83 -16.00
CA LYS A 118 1.76 5.08 -15.12
C LYS A 118 0.44 5.82 -14.93
N SER A 119 0.48 7.13 -14.68
CA SER A 119 -0.71 7.98 -14.55
C SER A 119 -1.61 7.92 -15.78
N SER A 120 -1.04 8.09 -16.99
CA SER A 120 -1.80 8.04 -18.24
C SER A 120 -2.49 6.69 -18.48
N SER A 121 -1.89 5.59 -18.03
CA SER A 121 -2.51 4.25 -18.10
C SER A 121 -3.58 4.01 -17.02
N TYR A 122 -3.46 4.67 -15.87
CA TYR A 122 -4.24 4.37 -14.67
C TYR A 122 -5.41 5.33 -14.43
N VAL A 123 -5.31 6.56 -14.95
CA VAL A 123 -6.32 7.62 -14.91
C VAL A 123 -6.84 7.87 -16.33
N PRO A 124 -7.44 6.88 -17.04
CA PRO A 124 -7.71 7.02 -18.46
C PRO A 124 -8.82 8.04 -18.74
N GLY A 125 -8.50 9.05 -19.55
CA GLY A 125 -9.45 9.85 -20.33
C GLY A 125 -10.52 10.64 -19.56
N TYR A 126 -10.40 10.77 -18.23
CA TYR A 126 -11.37 11.51 -17.44
C TYR A 126 -11.36 12.98 -17.86
N THR A 127 -12.46 13.41 -18.48
CA THR A 127 -12.75 14.84 -18.63
C THR A 127 -13.41 15.32 -17.34
N TYR A 128 -12.81 16.30 -16.68
CA TYR A 128 -13.34 16.86 -15.45
C TYR A 128 -13.31 18.38 -15.48
N LYS A 129 -14.24 18.99 -14.75
CA LYS A 129 -14.22 20.42 -14.46
C LYS A 129 -13.48 20.60 -13.14
N TYR A 130 -12.41 21.38 -13.12
CA TYR A 130 -11.75 21.76 -11.88
C TYR A 130 -12.72 22.54 -10.97
N LEU A 131 -12.87 22.08 -9.73
CA LEU A 131 -13.76 22.69 -8.72
C LEU A 131 -12.98 23.34 -7.58
N GLY A 132 -11.69 23.03 -7.43
CA GLY A 132 -10.79 23.69 -6.48
C GLY A 132 -11.05 23.36 -5.00
N HIS A 133 -11.91 22.39 -4.71
CA HIS A 133 -12.19 21.93 -3.35
C HIS A 133 -11.05 21.08 -2.77
N ILE A 134 -11.08 20.82 -1.47
CA ILE A 134 -10.26 19.81 -0.80
C ILE A 134 -11.04 18.49 -0.75
N ALA A 135 -10.47 17.44 -1.32
CA ALA A 135 -11.04 16.09 -1.29
C ALA A 135 -10.58 15.33 -0.04
N GLY A 136 -11.49 15.05 0.89
CA GLY A 136 -11.21 14.30 2.11
C GLY A 136 -11.52 12.81 1.95
N MET A 137 -10.50 11.96 1.95
CA MET A 137 -10.61 10.52 1.71
C MET A 137 -10.84 9.75 3.02
N LEU A 138 -12.06 9.24 3.21
CA LEU A 138 -12.39 8.41 4.37
C LEU A 138 -12.01 6.94 4.14
N GLN A 139 -11.55 6.30 5.21
CA GLN A 139 -11.21 4.86 5.26
C GLN A 139 -12.25 4.08 6.08
N LEU A 140 -12.20 2.75 6.01
CA LEU A 140 -13.07 1.89 6.83
C LEU A 140 -12.75 2.09 8.31
N GLN A 141 -13.77 2.25 9.16
CA GLN A 141 -13.55 2.44 10.61
C GLN A 141 -12.73 1.32 11.27
N LYS A 142 -12.79 0.11 10.70
CA LYS A 142 -12.08 -1.07 11.21
C LYS A 142 -10.73 -1.32 10.54
N ASP A 143 -10.30 -0.44 9.65
CA ASP A 143 -9.02 -0.56 8.95
C ASP A 143 -7.86 -0.55 9.95
N THR A 144 -6.99 -1.55 9.84
CA THR A 144 -5.80 -1.70 10.69
C THR A 144 -4.87 -0.50 10.54
N SER A 145 -4.84 0.13 9.37
CA SER A 145 -4.02 1.31 9.10
C SER A 145 -4.47 2.53 9.90
N ILE A 146 -5.77 2.74 10.13
CA ILE A 146 -6.24 3.78 11.06
C ILE A 146 -5.79 3.43 12.48
N LYS A 147 -6.08 2.21 12.92
CA LYS A 147 -5.88 1.79 14.33
C LYS A 147 -4.43 1.74 14.79
N THR A 148 -3.49 1.55 13.87
CA THR A 148 -2.09 1.27 14.21
C THR A 148 -1.11 2.26 13.60
N GLN A 149 -1.56 3.08 12.64
CA GLN A 149 -0.70 4.01 11.89
C GLN A 149 -1.34 5.41 11.82
N SER A 150 -2.12 5.79 12.82
CA SER A 150 -2.61 7.16 13.00
C SER A 150 -3.01 7.42 14.45
N ASP A 151 -3.08 8.69 14.83
CA ASP A 151 -3.57 9.11 16.15
C ASP A 151 -5.11 9.19 16.20
N PHE A 152 -5.79 8.97 15.08
CA PHE A 152 -7.25 9.03 15.01
C PHE A 152 -7.87 7.73 15.53
N LYS A 153 -8.86 7.87 16.43
CA LYS A 153 -9.65 6.73 16.93
C LYS A 153 -10.67 6.24 15.91
N ASP A 154 -11.20 7.16 15.09
CA ASP A 154 -12.21 6.89 14.09
C ASP A 154 -12.20 7.95 12.97
N SER A 155 -13.12 7.80 12.02
CA SER A 155 -13.25 8.75 10.90
C SER A 155 -13.78 10.12 11.32
N GLN A 156 -14.42 10.26 12.48
CA GLN A 156 -14.92 11.54 12.97
C GLN A 156 -13.76 12.42 13.42
N GLU A 157 -12.82 11.89 14.20
CA GLU A 157 -11.65 12.66 14.62
C GLU A 157 -10.81 13.15 13.43
N PHE A 158 -10.74 12.36 12.36
CA PHE A 158 -10.12 12.80 11.11
C PHE A 158 -10.88 13.96 10.44
N VAL A 159 -12.20 13.89 10.38
CA VAL A 159 -13.05 14.95 9.82
C VAL A 159 -12.91 16.24 10.62
N ASP A 160 -13.03 16.15 11.96
CA ASP A 160 -12.88 17.28 12.87
C ASP A 160 -11.51 17.95 12.68
N ARG A 161 -10.46 17.14 12.51
CA ARG A 161 -9.11 17.64 12.25
C ARG A 161 -8.99 18.38 10.91
N VAL A 162 -9.52 17.80 9.83
CA VAL A 162 -9.47 18.43 8.50
C VAL A 162 -10.25 19.74 8.49
N GLU A 163 -11.44 19.79 9.09
CA GLU A 163 -12.24 21.02 9.19
C GLU A 163 -11.54 22.08 10.04
N SER A 164 -10.84 21.67 11.11
CA SER A 164 -10.04 22.58 11.94
C SER A 164 -8.82 23.15 11.21
N ASP A 165 -8.12 22.34 10.42
CA ASP A 165 -6.92 22.76 9.68
C ASP A 165 -7.27 23.57 8.42
N HIS A 166 -8.52 23.46 7.95
CA HIS A 166 -9.03 24.09 6.74
C HIS A 166 -10.37 24.82 6.94
N PRO A 167 -10.47 25.76 7.90
CA PRO A 167 -11.75 26.32 8.35
C PRO A 167 -12.47 27.19 7.29
N ASN A 168 -11.73 27.65 6.28
CA ASN A 168 -12.24 28.52 5.21
C ASN A 168 -12.23 27.84 3.82
N ASP A 169 -11.73 26.61 3.72
CA ASP A 169 -11.73 25.89 2.45
C ASP A 169 -13.03 25.11 2.27
N ASN A 170 -13.45 24.96 1.01
CA ASN A 170 -14.51 24.01 0.66
C ASN A 170 -13.98 22.58 0.74
N VAL A 171 -14.24 21.88 1.83
CA VAL A 171 -13.90 20.46 2.00
C VAL A 171 -15.09 19.59 1.62
N ILE A 172 -14.86 18.59 0.77
CA ILE A 172 -15.84 17.56 0.42
C ILE A 172 -15.26 16.22 0.83
N PHE A 173 -15.94 15.47 1.68
CA PHE A 173 -15.48 14.15 2.11
C PHE A 173 -16.06 13.05 1.23
N ARG A 174 -15.27 12.01 0.94
CA ARG A 174 -15.73 10.81 0.25
C ARG A 174 -15.63 9.60 1.18
N PRO A 175 -16.77 8.98 1.55
CA PRO A 175 -16.80 7.69 2.20
C PRO A 175 -16.02 6.58 1.49
N HIS A 176 -15.53 5.62 2.28
CA HIS A 176 -15.05 4.37 1.73
C HIS A 176 -16.21 3.60 1.06
N PRO A 177 -16.05 3.03 -0.15
CA PRO A 177 -17.15 2.38 -0.89
C PRO A 177 -17.78 1.18 -0.16
N TYR A 178 -17.03 0.54 0.74
CA TYR A 178 -17.53 -0.56 1.58
C TYR A 178 -18.13 -0.10 2.92
N GLU A 179 -18.08 1.19 3.25
CA GLU A 179 -18.70 1.72 4.47
C GLU A 179 -20.18 2.06 4.18
N ARG A 180 -21.09 1.20 4.63
CA ARG A 180 -22.52 1.32 4.29
C ARG A 180 -23.24 2.42 5.07
N ASN A 181 -22.80 2.69 6.30
CA ASN A 181 -23.49 3.57 7.25
C ASN A 181 -22.53 4.61 7.82
N VAL A 182 -22.21 5.62 7.02
CA VAL A 182 -21.39 6.75 7.48
C VAL A 182 -22.29 7.72 8.25
N ARG A 183 -22.03 7.86 9.55
CA ARG A 183 -22.66 8.86 10.40
C ARG A 183 -21.56 9.78 10.94
N LEU A 184 -21.38 10.91 10.26
CA LEU A 184 -20.42 11.94 10.64
C LEU A 184 -21.17 13.20 11.04
N ARG A 185 -20.65 13.88 12.05
CA ARG A 185 -21.06 15.23 12.45
C ARG A 185 -20.16 16.19 11.68
N THR A 186 -20.66 16.74 10.58
CA THR A 186 -19.89 17.61 9.69
C THR A 186 -20.84 18.52 8.93
N SER A 187 -20.43 19.77 8.72
CA SER A 187 -21.11 20.69 7.80
C SER A 187 -20.67 20.52 6.35
N SER A 188 -19.53 19.85 6.14
CA SER A 188 -19.02 19.56 4.81
C SER A 188 -19.85 18.50 4.08
N PRO A 189 -20.07 18.67 2.77
CA PRO A 189 -20.81 17.69 1.98
C PRO A 189 -20.07 16.35 1.88
N LEU A 190 -20.84 15.27 1.82
CA LEU A 190 -20.34 13.93 1.51
C LEU A 190 -20.54 13.62 0.02
N SER A 191 -19.45 13.41 -0.71
CA SER A 191 -19.47 12.91 -2.08
C SER A 191 -19.81 11.42 -2.11
N ARG A 192 -20.85 11.07 -2.86
CA ARG A 192 -21.19 9.67 -3.22
C ARG A 192 -20.81 9.36 -4.66
N SER A 193 -19.72 9.96 -5.14
CA SER A 193 -19.24 9.76 -6.51
C SER A 193 -19.05 8.27 -6.83
N ARG A 194 -19.29 7.90 -8.09
CA ARG A 194 -19.18 6.51 -8.56
C ARG A 194 -17.74 6.01 -8.45
N THR A 195 -16.77 6.84 -8.85
CA THR A 195 -15.36 6.50 -8.81
C THR A 195 -14.60 7.39 -7.82
N MET A 196 -13.37 6.98 -7.48
CA MET A 196 -12.43 7.85 -6.77
C MET A 196 -12.07 9.08 -7.61
N TRP A 197 -11.86 8.88 -8.91
CA TRP A 197 -11.40 9.92 -9.84
C TRP A 197 -12.38 11.08 -9.99
N ASP A 198 -13.68 10.80 -9.98
CA ASP A 198 -14.74 11.81 -9.96
C ASP A 198 -14.60 12.79 -8.77
N HIS A 199 -13.94 12.37 -7.69
CA HIS A 199 -13.74 13.16 -6.48
C HIS A 199 -12.35 13.80 -6.41
N VAL A 200 -11.32 13.06 -6.83
CA VAL A 200 -9.91 13.47 -6.79
C VAL A 200 -9.58 14.47 -7.90
N LEU A 201 -9.98 14.19 -9.14
CA LEU A 201 -9.55 15.01 -10.29
C LEU A 201 -10.06 16.46 -10.24
N PRO A 202 -11.31 16.75 -9.82
CA PRO A 202 -11.76 18.13 -9.69
C PRO A 202 -11.12 18.90 -8.52
N ALA A 203 -10.49 18.20 -7.57
CA ALA A 203 -9.95 18.78 -6.35
C ALA A 203 -8.64 19.55 -6.61
N ARG A 204 -8.38 20.55 -5.76
CA ARG A 204 -7.09 21.23 -5.63
C ARG A 204 -6.09 20.38 -4.86
N LYS A 205 -6.56 19.78 -3.77
CA LYS A 205 -5.78 19.05 -2.78
C LYS A 205 -6.56 17.83 -2.33
N VAL A 206 -5.85 16.76 -2.02
CA VAL A 206 -6.43 15.55 -1.41
C VAL A 206 -5.85 15.36 -0.03
N VAL A 207 -6.71 15.10 0.95
CA VAL A 207 -6.33 14.81 2.33
C VAL A 207 -6.85 13.44 2.73
N GLY A 208 -6.13 12.75 3.59
CA GLY A 208 -6.53 11.44 4.09
C GLY A 208 -5.61 10.99 5.22
N ILE A 209 -5.90 9.84 5.81
CA ILE A 209 -5.07 9.28 6.87
C ILE A 209 -3.85 8.62 6.24
N ASN A 210 -4.00 7.41 5.68
CA ASN A 210 -2.89 6.66 5.07
C ASN A 210 -3.36 5.66 3.99
N SER A 211 -4.52 5.95 3.39
CA SER A 211 -5.12 5.15 2.32
C SER A 211 -4.22 5.05 1.08
N THR A 212 -4.30 3.93 0.36
CA THR A 212 -3.73 3.80 -1.00
C THR A 212 -4.23 4.90 -1.94
N SER A 213 -5.46 5.40 -1.71
CA SER A 213 -6.05 6.52 -2.47
C SER A 213 -5.18 7.78 -2.47
N LEU A 214 -4.36 7.98 -1.42
CA LEU A 214 -3.43 9.12 -1.36
C LEU A 214 -2.30 8.98 -2.37
N TYR A 215 -1.72 7.78 -2.48
CA TYR A 215 -0.69 7.47 -3.48
C TYR A 215 -1.27 7.58 -4.90
N GLU A 216 -2.52 7.13 -5.10
CA GLU A 216 -3.25 7.27 -6.36
C GLU A 216 -3.50 8.75 -6.70
N SER A 217 -3.72 9.59 -5.69
CA SER A 217 -3.89 11.04 -5.87
C SER A 217 -2.59 11.74 -6.24
N VAL A 218 -1.46 11.33 -5.65
CA VAL A 218 -0.12 11.78 -6.07
C VAL A 218 0.13 11.39 -7.54
N LEU A 219 -0.19 10.14 -7.90
CA LEU A 219 -0.08 9.66 -9.28
C LEU A 219 -0.94 10.49 -10.26
N ALA A 220 -2.09 10.98 -9.82
CA ALA A 220 -2.95 11.90 -10.57
C ALA A 220 -2.48 13.37 -10.56
N GLY A 221 -1.29 13.66 -10.04
CA GLY A 221 -0.71 14.99 -10.00
C GLY A 221 -1.37 15.94 -9.00
N LYS A 222 -2.00 15.41 -7.94
CA LYS A 222 -2.62 16.24 -6.89
C LYS A 222 -1.66 16.52 -5.75
N GLU A 223 -1.80 17.72 -5.18
CA GLU A 223 -1.23 18.02 -3.86
C GLU A 223 -1.91 17.10 -2.83
N VAL A 224 -1.12 16.40 -2.03
CA VAL A 224 -1.60 15.40 -1.07
C VAL A 224 -1.10 15.75 0.32
N VAL A 225 -1.97 15.60 1.32
CA VAL A 225 -1.60 15.63 2.75
C VAL A 225 -2.04 14.32 3.38
N ALA A 226 -1.07 13.58 3.93
CA ALA A 226 -1.31 12.37 4.71
C ALA A 226 -1.22 12.70 6.20
N TYR A 227 -2.32 12.52 6.93
CA TYR A 227 -2.40 12.77 8.37
C TYR A 227 -1.99 11.55 9.21
N GLY A 228 -2.00 10.35 8.63
CA GLY A 228 -1.51 9.12 9.25
C GLY A 228 -0.03 8.88 9.00
N ASP A 229 0.58 8.03 9.81
CA ASP A 229 1.97 7.61 9.69
C ASP A 229 2.15 6.67 8.48
N CYS A 230 2.71 7.19 7.40
CA CYS A 230 2.96 6.47 6.16
C CYS A 230 4.12 7.06 5.36
N ALA A 231 4.48 6.42 4.25
CA ALA A 231 5.62 6.87 3.43
C ALA A 231 5.46 8.32 2.93
N LEU A 232 4.23 8.76 2.64
CA LEU A 232 3.96 10.13 2.20
C LEU A 232 4.18 11.15 3.33
N SER A 233 3.62 10.93 4.53
CA SER A 233 3.79 11.86 5.65
C SER A 233 5.23 11.92 6.18
N ARG A 234 6.02 10.86 5.98
CA ARG A 234 7.46 10.85 6.31
C ARG A 234 8.34 11.50 5.25
N ASN A 235 7.82 11.74 4.05
CA ASN A 235 8.51 12.39 2.93
C ASN A 235 7.63 13.52 2.34
N PRO A 236 7.28 14.55 3.14
CA PRO A 236 6.26 15.53 2.77
C PRO A 236 6.60 16.32 1.50
N ASP A 237 7.90 16.50 1.22
CA ASP A 237 8.39 17.25 0.07
C ASP A 237 8.78 16.33 -1.12
N ASN A 238 8.68 15.00 -0.96
CA ASN A 238 9.12 14.03 -1.96
C ASN A 238 8.07 12.92 -2.22
N HIS A 239 6.80 13.30 -2.38
CA HIS A 239 5.73 12.36 -2.70
C HIS A 239 5.93 11.66 -4.06
N ILE A 240 6.51 12.35 -5.04
CA ILE A 240 6.76 11.76 -6.37
C ILE A 240 7.83 10.68 -6.29
N GLY A 241 8.92 10.90 -5.54
CA GLY A 241 9.93 9.85 -5.31
C GLY A 241 9.33 8.62 -4.62
N VAL A 242 8.45 8.81 -3.65
CA VAL A 242 7.70 7.71 -2.99
C VAL A 242 6.88 6.91 -4.01
N VAL A 243 6.10 7.58 -4.86
CA VAL A 243 5.27 6.91 -5.87
C VAL A 243 6.12 6.23 -6.94
N ALA A 244 7.21 6.86 -7.38
CA ALA A 244 8.13 6.27 -8.33
C ALA A 244 8.75 4.98 -7.78
N GLU A 245 9.19 4.98 -6.51
CA GLU A 245 9.76 3.80 -5.88
C GLU A 245 8.73 2.68 -5.71
N ILE A 246 7.47 3.02 -5.43
CA ILE A 246 6.39 2.05 -5.45
C ILE A 246 6.28 1.41 -6.84
N ILE A 247 6.16 2.20 -7.90
CA ILE A 247 6.00 1.70 -9.28
C ILE A 247 7.17 0.81 -9.70
N LYS A 248 8.41 1.17 -9.34
CA LYS A 248 9.61 0.37 -9.65
C LYS A 248 9.63 -1.01 -8.97
N ARG A 249 8.92 -1.18 -7.86
CA ARG A 249 8.87 -2.41 -7.06
C ARG A 249 7.59 -3.22 -7.25
N GLU A 250 6.57 -2.66 -7.92
CA GLU A 250 5.33 -3.39 -8.19
C GLU A 250 5.56 -4.61 -9.08
N ILE A 251 5.00 -5.74 -8.68
CA ILE A 251 5.09 -7.00 -9.41
C ILE A 251 3.70 -7.32 -9.96
N HIS A 252 3.55 -7.36 -11.29
CA HIS A 252 2.28 -7.76 -11.89
C HIS A 252 1.94 -9.22 -11.53
N VAL A 253 0.69 -9.53 -11.20
CA VAL A 253 0.28 -10.89 -10.76
C VAL A 253 0.47 -11.97 -11.82
N ASP A 254 0.44 -11.56 -13.09
CA ASP A 254 0.71 -12.42 -14.24
C ASP A 254 2.18 -12.40 -14.70
N ALA A 255 3.07 -11.68 -14.00
CA ALA A 255 4.47 -11.57 -14.39
C ALA A 255 5.12 -12.96 -14.44
N ASP A 256 5.74 -13.28 -15.58
CA ASP A 256 6.55 -14.49 -15.69
C ASP A 256 7.80 -14.36 -14.84
N ARG A 257 8.51 -13.22 -14.92
CA ARG A 257 9.72 -12.90 -14.15
C ARG A 257 9.53 -11.62 -13.34
N CYS A 258 10.11 -11.60 -12.15
CA CYS A 258 10.07 -10.42 -11.26
C CYS A 258 11.38 -10.22 -10.48
N GLY A 259 12.49 -10.75 -11.00
CA GLY A 259 13.78 -10.74 -10.32
C GLY A 259 14.27 -9.34 -9.97
N ASP A 260 14.22 -8.41 -10.93
CA ASP A 260 14.67 -7.02 -10.75
C ASP A 260 13.85 -6.29 -9.67
N GLN A 261 12.52 -6.46 -9.69
CA GLN A 261 11.62 -5.87 -8.69
C GLN A 261 11.85 -6.48 -7.31
N LEU A 262 12.09 -7.79 -7.24
CA LEU A 262 12.36 -8.50 -6.00
C LEU A 262 13.71 -8.06 -5.42
N GLU A 263 14.75 -7.94 -6.24
CA GLU A 263 16.06 -7.45 -5.82
C GLU A 263 16.00 -6.01 -5.35
N ARG A 264 15.27 -5.14 -6.04
CA ARG A 264 15.03 -3.77 -5.58
C ARG A 264 14.29 -3.72 -4.24
N SER A 265 13.31 -4.60 -4.05
CA SER A 265 12.50 -4.64 -2.82
C SER A 265 13.25 -5.23 -1.62
N LEU A 266 14.18 -6.16 -1.86
CA LEU A 266 14.86 -6.92 -0.82
C LEU A 266 16.33 -6.51 -0.61
N GLY A 267 16.93 -5.77 -1.54
CA GLY A 267 18.33 -5.36 -1.49
C GLY A 267 19.27 -6.56 -1.34
N ASP A 268 20.26 -6.43 -0.44
CA ASP A 268 21.24 -7.49 -0.17
C ASP A 268 20.66 -8.74 0.48
N GLU A 269 19.45 -8.66 1.04
CA GLU A 269 18.73 -9.81 1.59
C GLU A 269 17.89 -10.53 0.52
N ALA A 270 17.94 -10.08 -0.73
CA ALA A 270 17.32 -10.79 -1.83
C ALA A 270 17.87 -12.22 -1.88
N PRO A 271 17.00 -13.24 -1.84
CA PRO A 271 17.41 -14.62 -2.04
C PRO A 271 18.17 -14.76 -3.36
N ARG A 272 19.46 -15.11 -3.32
CA ARG A 272 20.30 -15.39 -4.49
C ARG A 272 20.43 -16.90 -4.73
#